data_AF-A0A2J8W731-F1
#
_entry.id   AF-A0A2J8W731-F1
#
_cell.length_a   1.000
_cell.length_b   1.000
_cell.length_c   1.000
_cell.angle_alpha   90.00
_cell.angle_beta   90.00
_cell.angle_gamma   90.00
#
_symmetry.space_group_name_H-M   'P 1'
#
loop_
_entity.id
_entity.type
_entity.pdbx_description
1 polymer ?
#
loop_
_entity_poly.entity_id
_entity_poly.type
_entity_poly.pdbx_seq_one_letter_code
_entity_poly.pdbx_strand_id
1 'polypeptide(L)'
;QESSQSDVGSLHSSKHQDSKKEEEKKKPHIKKPLNAFMLYMKEMRAKVVAECTLKESAAINQILGRRWHALSREEQAKYYELARKERQLHMQLYPGWSARDNYGKKKKRKRDKQPGETNDLSAPKKCRARFGLDQQNNWCGPCRCKYSKEVSGTVRA
;
A
#
# COMPACT_ATOMS: atom_id res chain seq x y z
N GLN A 1 3.77 -6.54 -59.72
CA GLN A 1 5.03 -6.06 -59.13
C GLN A 1 4.62 -5.17 -57.96
N GLU A 2 4.39 -5.77 -56.79
CA GLU A 2 5.31 -5.76 -55.62
C GLU A 2 5.75 -4.32 -55.27
N SER A 3 5.53 -3.78 -54.06
CA SER A 3 5.95 -4.34 -52.77
C SER A 3 5.30 -3.61 -51.58
N SER A 4 4.81 -4.40 -50.63
CA SER A 4 4.95 -4.38 -49.16
C SER A 4 5.45 -3.13 -48.41
N GLN A 5 4.76 -2.71 -47.32
CA GLN A 5 5.27 -2.77 -45.93
C GLN A 5 4.31 -2.18 -44.85
N SER A 6 3.76 -3.10 -44.05
CA SER A 6 3.43 -3.08 -42.60
C SER A 6 3.14 -1.77 -41.83
N ASP A 7 1.92 -1.73 -41.29
CA ASP A 7 1.41 -0.90 -40.20
C ASP A 7 1.97 -1.36 -38.84
N VAL A 8 2.62 -0.48 -38.06
CA VAL A 8 3.05 -0.76 -36.67
C VAL A 8 2.56 0.32 -35.71
N GLY A 9 1.43 0.05 -35.07
CA GLY A 9 0.96 0.80 -33.91
C GLY A 9 1.76 0.45 -32.65
N SER A 10 2.38 1.45 -32.00
CA SER A 10 2.77 1.38 -30.59
C SER A 10 3.20 2.75 -30.07
N LEU A 11 2.29 3.51 -29.46
CA LEU A 11 2.64 4.63 -28.57
C LEU A 11 1.52 4.89 -27.55
N HIS A 12 1.58 4.19 -26.42
CA HIS A 12 1.07 4.71 -25.16
C HIS A 12 2.25 4.92 -24.20
N SER A 13 2.96 6.02 -24.40
CA SER A 13 3.92 6.56 -23.43
C SER A 13 3.27 7.74 -22.72
N SER A 14 2.54 7.45 -21.63
CA SER A 14 2.07 8.49 -20.71
C SER A 14 2.98 8.55 -19.50
N LYS A 15 3.87 9.54 -19.58
CA LYS A 15 4.65 10.13 -18.48
C LYS A 15 3.76 10.34 -17.24
N HIS A 16 4.21 9.86 -16.09
CA HIS A 16 3.91 10.52 -14.82
C HIS A 16 5.23 10.79 -14.09
N GLN A 17 5.49 12.08 -13.94
CA GLN A 17 6.60 12.70 -13.25
C GLN A 17 6.55 12.35 -11.75
N ASP A 18 7.67 11.92 -11.19
CA ASP A 18 8.00 12.10 -9.77
C ASP A 18 9.46 12.56 -9.69
N SER A 19 9.68 13.80 -10.13
CA SER A 19 10.94 14.51 -10.00
C SER A 19 11.05 15.05 -8.56
N LYS A 20 11.35 14.19 -7.58
CA LYS A 20 11.81 14.65 -6.24
C LYS A 20 12.50 13.56 -5.41
N LYS A 21 13.63 13.03 -5.91
CA LYS A 21 14.68 12.47 -5.03
C LYS A 21 16.03 12.30 -5.73
N GLU A 22 16.58 13.38 -6.27
CA GLU A 22 18.01 13.40 -6.64
C GLU A 22 18.85 13.83 -5.45
N GLU A 23 19.14 12.89 -4.53
CA GLU A 23 20.32 12.91 -3.64
C GLU A 23 20.34 11.61 -2.82
N GLU A 24 20.75 10.50 -3.44
CA GLU A 24 21.44 9.37 -2.79
C GLU A 24 21.89 8.41 -3.93
N LYS A 25 22.65 8.95 -4.87
CA LYS A 25 23.43 8.15 -5.82
C LYS A 25 24.54 7.46 -5.02
N LYS A 26 24.37 6.16 -4.73
CA LYS A 26 25.46 5.16 -4.76
C LYS A 26 25.03 3.71 -4.53
N LYS A 27 23.74 3.41 -4.28
CA LYS A 27 23.23 2.03 -4.32
C LYS A 27 21.93 1.95 -5.12
N PRO A 28 21.78 1.02 -6.08
CA PRO A 28 20.53 0.83 -6.80
C PRO A 28 19.38 0.58 -5.81
N HIS A 29 18.26 1.29 -5.96
CA HIS A 29 17.09 1.08 -5.12
C HIS A 29 16.45 -0.28 -5.47
N ILE A 30 16.86 -1.31 -4.73
CA ILE A 30 16.37 -2.68 -4.92
C ILE A 30 14.98 -2.79 -4.31
N LYS A 31 14.00 -3.14 -5.15
CA LYS A 31 12.59 -3.31 -4.76
C LYS A 31 12.41 -4.56 -3.90
N LYS A 32 11.40 -4.55 -3.02
CA LYS A 32 11.04 -5.72 -2.20
C LYS A 32 10.74 -6.93 -3.10
N PRO A 33 11.14 -8.15 -2.69
CA PRO A 33 10.72 -9.35 -3.39
C PRO A 33 9.19 -9.44 -3.41
N LEU A 34 8.62 -9.84 -4.55
CA LEU A 34 7.17 -9.91 -4.71
C LEU A 34 6.60 -11.01 -3.79
N ASN A 35 5.54 -10.67 -3.06
CA ASN A 35 4.80 -11.67 -2.29
C ASN A 35 3.81 -12.44 -3.19
N ALA A 36 3.17 -13.47 -2.65
CA ALA A 36 2.24 -14.34 -3.39
C ALA A 36 1.13 -13.56 -4.11
N PHE A 37 0.46 -12.63 -3.41
CA PHE A 37 -0.59 -11.81 -4.00
C PHE A 37 -0.06 -10.84 -5.06
N MET A 38 1.12 -10.26 -4.88
CA MET A 38 1.74 -9.38 -5.88
C MET A 38 2.12 -10.14 -7.15
N LEU A 39 2.53 -11.42 -7.05
CA LEU A 39 2.76 -12.30 -8.20
C LEU A 39 1.44 -12.59 -8.94
N TYR A 40 0.39 -12.93 -8.20
CA TYR A 40 -0.95 -13.14 -8.77
C TYR A 40 -1.47 -11.88 -9.49
N MET A 41 -1.35 -10.70 -8.86
CA MET A 41 -1.73 -9.44 -9.49
C MET A 41 -0.93 -9.15 -10.77
N LYS A 42 0.36 -9.51 -10.82
CA LYS A 42 1.18 -9.32 -12.03
C LYS A 42 0.58 -10.05 -13.24
N GLU A 43 0.04 -11.24 -13.03
CA GLU A 43 -0.57 -12.05 -14.08
C GLU A 43 -2.01 -11.63 -14.39
N MET A 44 -2.82 -11.35 -13.36
CA MET A 44 -4.26 -11.15 -13.53
C MET A 44 -4.67 -9.71 -13.76
N ARG A 45 -3.84 -8.71 -13.43
CA ARG A 45 -4.20 -7.30 -13.57
C ARG A 45 -4.48 -6.93 -15.03
N ALA A 46 -3.70 -7.45 -15.99
CA ALA A 46 -3.94 -7.22 -17.41
C ALA A 46 -5.29 -7.80 -17.87
N LYS A 47 -5.64 -9.01 -17.39
CA LYS A 47 -6.91 -9.66 -17.70
C LYS A 47 -8.10 -8.89 -17.14
N VAL A 48 -8.02 -8.48 -15.86
CA VAL A 48 -9.07 -7.67 -15.22
C VAL A 48 -9.21 -6.29 -15.88
N VAL A 49 -8.11 -5.68 -16.33
CA VAL A 49 -8.16 -4.41 -17.08
C VAL A 49 -8.81 -4.59 -18.45
N ALA A 50 -8.60 -5.72 -19.13
CA ALA A 50 -9.24 -6.00 -20.40
C ALA A 50 -10.74 -6.31 -20.26
N GLU A 51 -11.13 -7.00 -19.19
CA GLU A 51 -12.53 -7.36 -18.89
C GLU A 51 -13.34 -6.18 -18.32
N CYS A 52 -12.70 -5.25 -17.63
CA CYS A 52 -13.37 -4.15 -16.95
C CYS A 52 -13.23 -2.86 -17.75
N THR A 53 -14.35 -2.26 -18.14
CA THR A 53 -14.39 -0.95 -18.83
C THR A 53 -13.92 0.21 -17.93
N LEU A 54 -13.83 -0.04 -16.63
CA LEU A 54 -13.38 0.91 -15.61
C LEU A 54 -11.85 1.00 -15.57
N LYS A 55 -11.32 2.20 -15.81
CA LYS A 55 -9.87 2.49 -15.79
C LYS A 55 -9.35 2.73 -14.37
N GLU A 56 -10.23 2.75 -13.36
CA GLU A 56 -9.84 3.04 -11.98
C GLU A 56 -9.05 1.88 -11.34
N SER A 57 -7.75 2.12 -11.15
CA SER A 57 -6.83 1.18 -10.46
C SER A 57 -7.34 0.74 -9.08
N ALA A 58 -8.05 1.62 -8.35
CA ALA A 58 -8.63 1.29 -7.05
C ALA A 58 -9.73 0.21 -7.14
N ALA A 59 -10.59 0.27 -8.16
CA ALA A 59 -11.62 -0.73 -8.39
C ALA A 59 -10.99 -2.07 -8.83
N ILE A 60 -10.01 -2.01 -9.73
CA ILE A 60 -9.27 -3.20 -10.17
C ILE A 60 -8.61 -3.92 -8.99
N ASN A 61 -7.98 -3.19 -8.08
CA ASN A 61 -7.35 -3.78 -6.89
C ASN A 61 -8.37 -4.41 -5.92
N GLN A 62 -9.58 -3.86 -5.81
CA GLN A 62 -10.65 -4.48 -5.03
C GLN A 62 -11.12 -5.80 -5.66
N ILE A 63 -11.29 -5.84 -6.98
CA ILE A 63 -11.67 -7.05 -7.71
C ILE A 63 -10.59 -8.12 -7.53
N LEU A 64 -9.32 -7.77 -7.72
CA LEU A 64 -8.20 -8.70 -7.57
C LEU A 64 -8.08 -9.25 -6.15
N GLY A 65 -8.32 -8.42 -5.12
CA GLY A 65 -8.34 -8.87 -3.73
C GLY A 65 -9.45 -9.88 -3.46
N ARG A 66 -10.65 -9.65 -4.00
CA ARG A 66 -11.77 -10.61 -3.90
C ARG A 66 -11.46 -11.91 -4.64
N ARG A 67 -10.98 -11.83 -5.88
CA ARG A 67 -10.62 -13.01 -6.69
C ARG A 67 -9.51 -13.83 -6.00
N TRP A 68 -8.51 -13.20 -5.42
CA TRP A 68 -7.45 -13.88 -4.66
C TRP A 68 -7.99 -14.72 -3.50
N HIS A 69 -8.91 -14.16 -2.71
CA HIS A 69 -9.53 -14.90 -1.61
C HIS A 69 -10.50 -16.00 -2.07
N ALA A 70 -10.99 -15.92 -3.31
CA ALA A 70 -11.82 -16.94 -3.93
C ALA A 70 -11.02 -18.08 -4.57
N LEU A 71 -9.69 -17.93 -4.75
CA LEU A 71 -8.83 -19.00 -5.26
C LEU A 71 -8.81 -20.18 -4.30
N SER A 72 -8.69 -21.39 -4.84
CA SER A 72 -8.48 -22.61 -4.07
C SER A 72 -7.17 -22.55 -3.27
N ARG A 73 -7.05 -23.39 -2.23
CA ARG A 73 -5.84 -23.43 -1.40
C ARG A 73 -4.63 -23.87 -2.21
N GLU A 74 -4.83 -24.76 -3.16
CA GLU A 74 -3.84 -25.33 -4.06
C GLU A 74 -3.28 -24.24 -5.00
N GLU A 75 -4.16 -23.41 -5.57
CA GLU A 75 -3.76 -22.28 -6.40
C GLU A 75 -3.01 -21.22 -5.59
N GLN A 76 -3.49 -20.88 -4.39
CA GLN A 76 -2.78 -19.97 -3.50
C GLN A 76 -1.40 -20.54 -3.12
N ALA A 77 -1.31 -21.84 -2.82
CA ALA A 77 -0.07 -22.51 -2.45
C ALA A 77 0.99 -22.39 -3.55
N LYS A 78 0.60 -22.53 -4.83
CA LYS A 78 1.51 -22.28 -5.97
C LYS A 78 2.17 -20.90 -5.89
N TYR A 79 1.39 -19.84 -5.63
CA TYR A 79 1.92 -18.48 -5.50
C TYR A 79 2.73 -18.27 -4.22
N TYR A 80 2.40 -18.96 -3.12
CA TYR A 80 3.21 -18.94 -1.90
C TYR A 80 4.60 -19.56 -2.12
N GLU A 81 4.68 -20.70 -2.81
CA GLU A 81 5.96 -21.33 -3.13
C GLU A 81 6.80 -20.48 -4.09
N LEU A 82 6.18 -19.88 -5.11
CA LEU A 82 6.86 -18.92 -5.99
C LEU A 82 7.39 -17.70 -5.21
N ALA A 83 6.59 -17.13 -4.31
CA ALA A 83 7.01 -16.01 -3.48
C ALA A 83 8.14 -16.38 -2.50
N ARG A 84 8.15 -17.62 -2.00
CA ARG A 84 9.25 -18.14 -1.18
C ARG A 84 10.54 -18.22 -1.99
N LYS A 85 10.49 -18.78 -3.20
CA LYS A 85 11.63 -18.84 -4.13
C LYS A 85 12.14 -17.44 -4.48
N GLU A 86 11.25 -16.51 -4.81
CA GLU A 86 11.60 -15.12 -5.14
C GLU A 86 12.29 -14.41 -3.96
N ARG A 87 11.78 -14.61 -2.74
CA ARG A 87 12.40 -14.07 -1.52
C ARG A 87 13.80 -14.67 -1.31
N GLN A 88 13.96 -15.98 -1.50
CA GLN A 88 15.24 -16.65 -1.30
C GLN A 88 16.27 -16.21 -2.33
N LEU A 89 15.87 -16.13 -3.61
CA LEU A 89 16.71 -15.59 -4.68
C LEU A 89 17.12 -14.14 -4.38
N HIS A 90 16.19 -13.31 -3.93
CA HIS A 90 16.50 -11.94 -3.55
C HIS A 90 17.52 -11.87 -2.39
N MET A 91 17.39 -12.74 -1.40
CA MET A 91 18.34 -12.80 -0.28
C MET A 91 19.74 -13.24 -0.74
N GLN A 92 19.82 -14.14 -1.73
CA GLN A 92 21.08 -14.59 -2.33
C GLN A 92 21.73 -13.52 -3.21
N LEU A 93 20.94 -12.85 -4.05
CA LEU A 93 21.44 -11.79 -4.96
C LEU A 93 21.83 -10.52 -4.21
N TYR A 94 21.19 -10.24 -3.08
CA TYR A 94 21.40 -9.01 -2.30
C TYR A 94 21.66 -9.33 -0.82
N PRO A 95 22.81 -9.95 -0.50
CA PRO A 95 23.21 -10.18 0.88
C PRO A 95 23.36 -8.82 1.59
N GLY A 96 22.62 -8.63 2.68
CA GLY A 96 22.58 -7.36 3.42
C GLY A 96 21.45 -6.40 3.03
N TRP A 97 20.58 -6.76 2.08
CA TRP A 97 19.36 -5.99 1.85
C TRP A 97 18.35 -6.21 2.97
N SER A 98 17.82 -5.11 3.51
CA SER A 98 16.80 -5.10 4.54
C SER A 98 15.70 -4.12 4.16
N ALA A 99 14.45 -4.57 4.25
CA ALA A 99 13.29 -3.73 3.94
C ALA A 99 13.21 -2.49 4.86
N ARG A 100 13.72 -2.59 6.10
CA ARG A 100 13.69 -1.52 7.09
C ARG A 100 14.58 -0.36 6.66
N ASP A 101 15.79 -0.66 6.23
CA ASP A 101 16.79 0.36 5.91
C ASP A 101 16.51 1.00 4.54
N ASN A 102 15.85 0.25 3.64
CA ASN A 102 15.53 0.69 2.30
C ASN A 102 14.20 1.48 2.19
N TYR A 103 13.18 1.17 3.01
CA TYR A 103 11.84 1.78 2.93
C TYR A 103 11.38 2.53 4.21
N GLY A 104 12.10 2.43 5.33
CA GLY A 104 11.70 2.97 6.63
C GLY A 104 11.69 4.51 6.75
N LYS A 105 12.26 5.24 5.78
CA LYS A 105 12.33 6.72 5.80
C LYS A 105 11.05 7.42 5.26
N LYS A 106 9.89 6.75 5.20
CA LYS A 106 8.64 7.45 4.80
C LYS A 106 8.16 8.33 5.94
N LYS A 107 8.26 9.65 5.75
CA LYS A 107 7.65 10.70 6.60
C LYS A 107 6.23 10.27 6.92
N LYS A 108 5.92 10.02 8.21
CA LYS A 108 4.57 9.74 8.68
C LYS A 108 3.66 10.79 8.05
N ARG A 109 2.70 10.37 7.21
CA ARG A 109 1.73 11.30 6.64
C ARG A 109 1.10 12.04 7.81
N LYS A 110 1.45 13.33 8.00
CA LYS A 110 0.71 14.21 8.90
C LYS A 110 -0.70 14.20 8.32
N ARG A 111 -1.62 13.51 8.99
CA ARG A 111 -3.04 13.76 8.76
C ARG A 111 -3.22 15.23 9.10
N ASP A 112 -3.61 16.02 8.10
CA ASP A 112 -3.79 17.45 8.24
C ASP A 112 -4.67 17.71 9.47
N LYS A 113 -4.05 18.28 10.50
CA LYS A 113 -4.73 18.62 11.75
C LYS A 113 -4.86 20.13 11.68
N GLN A 114 -6.10 20.58 11.54
CA GLN A 114 -6.55 21.97 11.52
C GLN A 114 -5.63 22.86 12.39
N PRO A 115 -5.15 24.01 11.87
CA PRO A 115 -4.27 24.91 12.60
C PRO A 115 -5.10 25.66 13.65
N GLY A 116 -4.95 25.30 14.93
CA GLY A 116 -5.68 25.98 16.00
C GLY A 116 -5.35 25.58 17.44
N GLU A 117 -4.53 24.57 17.70
CA GLU A 117 -4.06 24.28 19.07
C GLU A 117 -2.56 24.56 19.17
N THR A 118 -2.23 25.58 19.97
CA THR A 118 -0.88 25.94 20.40
C THR A 118 -0.14 24.68 20.90
N ASN A 119 1.06 24.47 20.40
CA ASN A 119 1.87 23.29 20.68
C ASN A 119 2.60 23.47 22.02
N ASP A 120 1.88 23.32 23.14
CA ASP A 120 2.54 23.16 24.43
C ASP A 120 2.89 21.68 24.61
N LEU A 121 4.16 21.35 24.37
CA LEU A 121 4.70 19.99 24.49
C LEU A 121 4.78 19.51 25.95
N SER A 122 4.48 20.38 26.93
CA SER A 122 4.45 20.09 28.36
C SER A 122 3.04 19.78 28.88
N ALA A 123 1.99 20.14 28.14
CA ALA A 123 0.62 19.92 28.56
C ALA A 123 0.25 18.41 28.59
N PRO A 124 -0.34 17.92 29.69
CA PRO A 124 -0.74 16.53 29.82
C PRO A 124 -1.71 16.13 28.72
N LYS A 125 -1.44 14.99 28.06
CA LYS A 125 -2.29 14.46 26.99
C LYS A 125 -3.74 14.28 27.47
N LYS A 126 -4.64 15.04 26.85
CA LYS A 126 -6.10 14.88 26.84
C LYS A 126 -6.49 13.43 26.52
N CYS A 127 -6.55 12.51 27.49
CA CYS A 127 -6.80 11.08 27.27
C CYS A 127 -7.93 10.57 28.17
N ARG A 128 -8.81 9.71 27.66
CA ARG A 128 -9.90 9.09 28.44
C ARG A 128 -9.42 8.45 29.74
N ALA A 129 -8.23 7.82 29.73
CA ALA A 129 -7.64 7.22 30.91
C ALA A 129 -7.34 8.22 32.05
N ARG A 130 -7.16 9.51 31.74
CA ARG A 130 -6.89 10.55 32.75
C ARG A 130 -8.14 11.33 33.14
N PHE A 131 -9.05 11.53 32.20
CA PHE A 131 -10.21 12.42 32.33
C PHE A 131 -11.52 11.69 32.61
N GLY A 132 -11.49 10.35 32.75
CA GLY A 132 -12.68 9.55 33.02
C GLY A 132 -13.71 9.59 31.88
N LEU A 133 -14.93 9.13 32.14
CA LEU A 133 -16.04 9.12 31.18
C LEU A 133 -16.79 10.47 31.07
N ASP A 134 -16.68 11.31 32.11
CA ASP A 134 -17.48 12.53 32.27
C ASP A 134 -16.92 13.73 31.51
N GLN A 135 -15.60 13.77 31.26
CA GLN A 135 -14.93 14.90 30.61
C GLN A 135 -14.56 14.61 29.15
N GLN A 136 -15.55 14.20 28.34
CA GLN A 136 -15.34 13.78 26.94
C GLN A 136 -14.74 14.87 26.03
N ASN A 137 -15.07 16.14 26.30
CA ASN A 137 -14.54 17.29 25.57
C ASN A 137 -13.01 17.42 25.71
N ASN A 138 -12.47 16.93 26.82
CA ASN A 138 -11.05 16.97 27.17
C ASN A 138 -10.31 15.69 26.76
N TRP A 139 -10.90 14.86 25.89
CA TRP A 139 -10.24 13.68 25.33
C TRP A 139 -9.58 13.99 24.00
N CYS A 140 -8.58 13.21 23.62
CA CYS A 140 -7.97 13.32 22.31
C CYS A 140 -8.88 12.70 21.26
N GLY A 141 -8.72 13.12 20.01
CA GLY A 141 -9.44 12.56 18.87
C GLY A 141 -9.49 11.03 18.84
N PRO A 142 -8.38 10.30 19.08
CA PRO A 142 -8.40 8.84 19.19
C PRO A 142 -9.33 8.29 20.27
N CYS A 143 -9.33 8.85 21.48
CA CYS A 143 -10.20 8.41 22.57
C CYS A 143 -11.68 8.67 22.27
N ARG A 144 -12.01 9.85 21.74
CA ARG A 144 -13.40 10.19 21.36
C ARG A 144 -13.91 9.30 20.22
N CYS A 145 -13.08 9.07 19.20
CA CYS A 145 -13.44 8.22 18.07
C CYS A 145 -13.66 6.76 18.51
N LYS A 146 -12.82 6.24 19.41
CA LYS A 146 -13.01 4.90 19.98
C LYS A 146 -14.32 4.81 20.76
N TYR A 147 -14.57 5.76 21.65
CA TYR A 147 -15.80 5.78 22.44
C TYR A 147 -17.06 5.94 21.58
N SER A 148 -17.04 6.82 20.58
CA SER A 148 -18.14 6.96 19.63
C SER A 148 -18.45 5.64 18.91
N LYS A 149 -17.43 4.84 18.58
CA LYS A 149 -17.61 3.50 17.99
C LYS A 149 -18.11 2.46 18.99
N GLU A 150 -17.68 2.54 20.26
CA GLU A 150 -18.17 1.70 21.36
C GLU A 150 -19.67 1.95 21.60
N VAL A 151 -20.08 3.22 21.67
CA VAL A 151 -21.48 3.65 21.85
C VAL A 151 -22.33 3.30 20.62
N SER A 152 -21.79 3.45 19.41
CA SER A 152 -22.50 3.07 18.18
C SER A 152 -22.52 1.56 17.91
N GLY A 153 -22.03 0.72 18.83
CA GLY A 153 -22.01 -0.74 18.70
C GLY A 153 -21.19 -1.25 17.50
N THR A 154 -20.31 -0.42 16.93
CA THR A 154 -19.55 -0.73 15.70
C THR A 154 -18.20 -1.40 16.02
N VAL A 155 -17.90 -1.64 17.29
CA VAL A 155 -16.70 -2.36 17.72
C VAL A 155 -16.98 -3.86 17.57
N ARG A 156 -16.30 -4.51 16.60
CA ARG A 156 -16.18 -5.97 16.60
C ARG A 156 -15.32 -6.37 17.81
N ALA A 157 -15.79 -7.37 18.55
CA ALA A 157 -15.01 -8.08 19.57
C ALA A 157 -13.69 -8.62 18.97
#